data_AF-A0A348DDJ5-F1
#
_entry.id   AF-A0A348DDJ5-F1
#
_cell.length_a   1.000
_cell.length_b   1.000
_cell.length_c   1.000
_cell.angle_alpha   90.00
_cell.angle_beta   90.00
_cell.angle_gamma   90.00
#
_symmetry.space_group_name_H-M   'P 1'
#
loop_
_entity.id
_entity.type
_entity.pdbx_description
1 polymer ?
#
loop_
_entity_poly.entity_id
_entity_poly.type
_entity_poly.pdbx_seq_one_letter_code
_entity_poly.pdbx_strand_id
1 'polypeptide(L)'
;MASQDKPNLLSVESAHRVSNVKHLRRRSKIYSPEEFLALPMVQEFIKNNPNQYFVNEETGEQMMAQELAELYCSVNNGKKIKKALRRAFGEKV
;
A
#
# COMPACT_ATOMS: atom_id res chain seq x y z
N MET A 1 -65.89 17.01 16.26
CA MET A 1 -64.79 17.44 15.38
C MET A 1 -63.94 18.41 16.18
N ALA A 2 -62.88 17.93 16.85
CA ALA A 2 -61.98 18.75 17.66
C ALA A 2 -60.54 18.26 17.39
N SER A 3 -59.71 19.20 16.95
CA SER A 3 -58.40 19.01 16.37
C SER A 3 -57.40 18.43 17.37
N GLN A 4 -56.70 17.36 16.97
CA GLN A 4 -55.58 16.79 17.71
C GLN A 4 -54.27 17.39 17.17
N ASP A 5 -53.90 18.57 17.64
CA ASP A 5 -52.55 19.12 17.43
C ASP A 5 -51.81 19.16 18.76
N LYS A 6 -51.19 18.03 19.11
CA LYS A 6 -50.12 17.98 20.10
C LYS A 6 -48.80 17.91 19.32
N PRO A 7 -47.97 18.97 19.28
CA PRO A 7 -46.60 18.80 18.80
C PRO A 7 -45.86 17.94 19.82
N ASN A 8 -45.46 16.74 19.42
CA ASN A 8 -44.57 15.86 20.18
C ASN A 8 -43.23 16.58 20.42
N LEU A 9 -43.15 17.30 21.54
CA LEU A 9 -41.95 17.92 22.11
C LEU A 9 -41.05 16.84 22.75
N LEU A 10 -40.64 15.87 21.95
CA LEU A 10 -39.57 14.94 22.28
C LEU A 10 -38.69 14.80 21.04
N SER A 11 -37.99 15.89 20.69
CA SER A 11 -36.72 15.78 19.97
C SER A 11 -35.76 15.03 20.89
N VAL A 12 -35.86 13.70 20.86
CA VAL A 12 -34.76 12.83 21.23
C VAL A 12 -33.65 13.20 20.27
N GLU A 13 -32.73 14.03 20.73
CA GLU A 13 -31.44 14.19 20.09
C GLU A 13 -30.81 12.81 20.09
N SER A 14 -30.99 12.09 18.98
CA SER A 14 -30.15 10.95 18.63
C SER A 14 -28.74 11.52 18.67
N ALA A 15 -28.02 11.25 19.75
CA ALA A 15 -26.59 11.43 19.84
C ALA A 15 -26.01 10.54 18.75
N HIS A 16 -25.96 11.07 17.53
CA HIS A 16 -25.30 10.46 16.40
C HIS A 16 -23.91 10.17 16.91
N ARG A 17 -23.66 8.88 17.16
CA ARG A 17 -22.37 8.34 17.52
C ARG A 17 -21.47 8.66 16.33
N VAL A 18 -20.89 9.86 16.33
CA VAL A 18 -19.88 10.26 15.38
C VAL A 18 -18.83 9.18 15.50
N SER A 19 -18.66 8.39 14.45
CA SER A 19 -17.63 7.38 14.40
C SER A 19 -16.31 8.13 14.49
N ASN A 20 -15.80 8.32 15.70
CA ASN A 20 -14.44 8.79 15.92
C ASN A 20 -13.57 7.75 15.21
N VAL A 21 -13.06 8.11 14.05
CA VAL A 21 -12.23 7.26 13.21
C VAL A 21 -10.94 7.00 14.00
N LYS A 22 -10.94 5.93 14.81
CA LYS A 22 -9.88 5.65 15.79
C LYS A 22 -8.55 5.19 15.19
N HIS A 23 -8.44 5.07 13.88
CA HIS A 23 -7.20 4.63 13.24
C HIS A 23 -6.89 5.47 12.01
N LEU A 24 -6.14 6.55 12.22
CA LEU A 24 -5.38 7.14 11.14
C LEU A 24 -4.40 6.07 10.66
N ARG A 25 -4.69 5.43 9.52
CA ARG A 25 -3.75 4.51 8.89
C ARG A 25 -2.46 5.29 8.68
N ARG A 26 -1.35 4.84 9.28
CA ARG A 26 -0.02 5.41 9.01
C ARG A 26 0.17 5.39 7.50
N ARG A 27 0.13 6.57 6.88
CA ARG A 27 0.51 6.73 5.48
C ARG A 27 2.01 6.50 5.44
N SER A 28 2.43 5.29 5.12
CA SER A 28 3.83 5.01 4.80
C SER A 28 4.22 5.85 3.60
N LYS A 29 5.44 6.39 3.60
CA LYS A 29 6.00 7.00 2.39
C LYS A 29 5.97 5.93 1.29
N ILE A 30 5.39 6.29 0.13
CA ILE A 30 5.43 5.45 -1.07
C ILE A 30 6.68 5.91 -1.82
N TYR A 31 7.65 5.03 -1.95
CA TYR A 31 8.87 5.28 -2.69
C TYR A 31 8.61 5.10 -4.18
N SER A 32 9.10 6.02 -5.00
CA SER A 32 9.26 5.76 -6.42
C SER A 32 10.31 4.66 -6.65
N PRO A 33 10.34 4.01 -7.84
CA PRO A 33 11.38 3.04 -8.15
C PRO A 33 12.79 3.60 -7.99
N GLU A 34 13.02 4.84 -8.43
CA GLU A 34 14.30 5.54 -8.29
C GLU A 34 14.65 5.82 -6.83
N GLU A 35 13.69 6.32 -6.03
CA GLU A 35 13.91 6.55 -4.60
C GLU A 35 14.23 5.25 -3.86
N PHE A 36 13.62 4.14 -4.27
CA PHE A 36 13.88 2.82 -3.69
C PHE A 36 15.29 2.32 -4.03
N LEU A 37 15.73 2.44 -5.27
CA LEU A 37 17.08 2.02 -5.70
C LEU A 37 18.18 2.90 -5.10
N ALA A 38 17.87 4.15 -4.77
CA ALA A 38 18.78 5.05 -4.07
C ALA A 38 18.97 4.69 -2.57
N LEU A 39 18.16 3.79 -2.01
CA LEU A 39 18.29 3.41 -0.60
C LEU A 39 19.59 2.63 -0.36
N PRO A 40 20.36 2.95 0.71
CA PRO A 40 21.63 2.28 1.00
C PRO A 40 21.49 0.76 1.12
N MET A 41 20.43 0.33 1.82
CA MET A 41 20.11 -1.09 2.01
C MET A 41 19.81 -1.83 0.69
N VAL A 42 19.23 -1.14 -0.28
CA VAL A 42 18.91 -1.72 -1.60
C VAL A 42 20.17 -1.80 -2.45
N GLN A 43 21.04 -0.79 -2.39
CA GLN A 43 22.34 -0.83 -3.04
C GLN A 43 23.24 -1.96 -2.50
N GLU A 44 23.24 -2.16 -1.18
CA GLU A 44 23.93 -3.30 -0.56
C GLU A 44 23.34 -4.65 -1.00
N PHE A 45 22.01 -4.74 -1.08
CA PHE A 45 21.35 -5.96 -1.56
C PHE A 45 21.72 -6.30 -3.00
N ILE A 46 21.76 -5.30 -3.89
CA ILE A 46 22.16 -5.47 -5.29
C ILE A 46 23.64 -5.85 -5.40
N LYS A 47 24.52 -5.24 -4.59
CA LYS A 47 25.95 -5.62 -4.55
C LYS A 47 26.14 -7.08 -4.16
N ASN A 48 25.35 -7.57 -3.21
CA ASN A 48 25.41 -8.96 -2.76
C ASN A 48 24.76 -9.94 -3.75
N ASN A 49 23.81 -9.47 -4.56
CA ASN A 49 23.04 -10.28 -5.50
C ASN A 49 22.95 -9.58 -6.88
N PRO A 50 24.01 -9.64 -7.71
CA PRO A 50 24.05 -8.92 -8.99
C PRO A 50 22.97 -9.38 -9.98
N ASN A 51 22.47 -10.61 -9.82
CA ASN A 51 21.44 -11.19 -10.69
C ASN A 51 20.04 -10.63 -10.43
N GLN A 52 19.87 -9.69 -9.49
CA GLN A 52 18.57 -9.19 -9.08
C GLN A 52 18.17 -7.86 -9.77
N TYR A 53 19.12 -7.19 -10.41
CA TYR A 53 18.91 -5.90 -11.06
C TYR A 53 19.58 -5.86 -12.42
N PHE A 54 18.81 -5.48 -13.44
CA PHE A 54 19.28 -5.38 -14.82
C PHE A 54 18.82 -4.04 -15.40
N VAL A 55 19.65 -3.45 -16.25
CA VAL A 55 19.28 -2.27 -17.04
C VAL A 55 19.37 -2.68 -18.49
N ASN A 56 18.26 -2.54 -19.22
CA ASN A 56 18.26 -2.79 -20.65
C ASN A 56 18.97 -1.63 -21.36
N GLU A 57 20.05 -1.92 -22.07
CA GLU A 57 20.89 -0.91 -22.72
C GLU A 57 20.17 -0.20 -23.88
N GLU A 58 19.19 -0.86 -24.51
CA GLU A 58 18.46 -0.32 -25.67
C GLU A 58 17.32 0.63 -25.28
N THR A 59 16.58 0.29 -24.22
CA THR A 59 15.40 1.06 -23.78
C THR A 59 15.66 1.91 -22.54
N GLY A 60 16.76 1.68 -21.83
CA GLY A 60 17.04 2.27 -20.51
C GLY A 60 16.11 1.76 -19.41
N GLU A 61 15.31 0.73 -19.69
CA GLU A 61 14.34 0.19 -18.74
C GLU A 61 15.05 -0.61 -17.64
N GLN A 62 14.68 -0.31 -16.40
CA GLN A 62 15.20 -0.98 -15.23
C GLN A 62 14.33 -2.21 -14.94
N MET A 63 14.94 -3.38 -15.03
CA MET A 63 14.30 -4.66 -14.75
C MET A 63 14.77 -5.20 -13.40
N MET A 64 13.81 -5.47 -12.52
CA MET A 64 14.06 -6.10 -11.23
C MET A 64 13.64 -7.57 -11.30
N ALA A 65 14.49 -8.46 -10.79
CA ALA A 65 14.09 -9.84 -10.58
C ALA A 65 13.13 -9.96 -9.38
N GLN A 66 12.58 -11.15 -9.20
CA GLN A 66 11.45 -11.38 -8.29
C GLN A 66 11.71 -10.91 -6.85
N GLU A 67 12.89 -11.19 -6.28
CA GLU A 67 13.18 -10.89 -4.87
C GLU A 67 13.25 -9.37 -4.62
N LEU A 68 13.90 -8.64 -5.53
CA LEU A 68 14.00 -7.19 -5.46
C LEU A 68 12.63 -6.52 -5.66
N ALA A 69 11.82 -7.03 -6.60
CA ALA A 69 10.46 -6.57 -6.81
C ALA A 69 9.55 -6.83 -5.59
N GLU A 70 9.73 -7.98 -4.91
CA GLU A 70 9.02 -8.29 -3.67
C GLU A 70 9.43 -7.38 -2.52
N LEU A 71 10.71 -7.01 -2.44
CA LEU A 71 11.24 -6.06 -1.45
C LEU A 71 10.61 -4.68 -1.66
N TYR A 72 10.61 -4.18 -2.90
CA TYR A 72 9.94 -2.93 -3.28
C TYR A 72 8.47 -2.93 -2.86
N CYS A 73 7.73 -4.00 -3.17
CA CYS A 73 6.32 -4.12 -2.78
C CYS A 73 6.13 -4.19 -1.27
N SER A 74 7.08 -4.77 -0.52
CA SER A 74 6.99 -4.88 0.93
C SER A 74 7.18 -3.51 1.60
N VAL A 75 8.16 -2.73 1.14
CA VAL A 75 8.45 -1.38 1.64
C VAL A 75 7.29 -0.42 1.33
N ASN A 76 6.68 -0.54 0.16
CA ASN A 76 5.57 0.30 -0.28
C ASN A 76 4.17 -0.19 0.17
N ASN A 77 4.09 -1.18 1.07
CA ASN A 77 2.82 -1.79 1.51
C ASN A 77 1.96 -2.36 0.37
N GLY A 78 2.57 -2.67 -0.78
CA GLY A 78 1.95 -3.25 -1.97
C GLY A 78 1.67 -4.75 -1.83
N LYS A 79 0.96 -5.17 -0.77
CA LYS A 79 0.69 -6.60 -0.48
C LYS A 79 -0.01 -7.32 -1.64
N LYS A 80 -0.90 -6.64 -2.37
CA LYS A 80 -1.60 -7.19 -3.53
C LYS A 80 -0.63 -7.45 -4.70
N ILE A 81 0.27 -6.51 -4.96
CA ILE A 81 1.27 -6.62 -6.02
C ILE A 81 2.27 -7.73 -5.68
N LYS A 82 2.76 -7.77 -4.44
CA LYS A 82 3.62 -8.85 -3.94
C LYS A 82 3.00 -10.24 -4.16
N LYS A 83 1.71 -10.39 -3.84
CA LYS A 83 0.96 -11.64 -4.05
C LYS A 83 0.81 -11.98 -5.54
N ALA A 84 0.62 -10.97 -6.40
CA ALA A 84 0.54 -11.17 -7.84
C ALA A 84 1.88 -11.66 -8.42
N LEU A 85 3.00 -11.06 -7.98
CA LEU A 85 4.35 -11.48 -8.39
C LEU A 85 4.62 -12.94 -8.04
N ARG A 86 4.35 -13.35 -6.80
CA ARG A 86 4.51 -14.76 -6.38
C ARG A 86 3.71 -15.75 -7.22
N ARG A 87 2.49 -15.37 -7.63
CA ARG A 87 1.67 -16.19 -8.52
C ARG A 87 2.24 -16.26 -9.94
N ALA A 88 2.73 -15.13 -10.45
CA ALA A 88 3.25 -15.04 -11.81
C ALA A 88 4.56 -15.82 -11.99
N PHE A 89 5.46 -15.76 -11.00
CA PHE A 89 6.77 -16.43 -11.06
C PHE A 89 6.75 -17.89 -10.60
N GLY A 90 5.58 -18.41 -10.20
CA GLY A 90 5.45 -19.73 -9.58
C GLY A 90 5.92 -19.69 -8.14
N GLU A 91 5.02 -20.00 -7.21
CA GLU A 91 5.35 -20.02 -5.78
C GLU A 91 6.38 -21.14 -5.54
N LYS A 92 7.66 -20.80 -5.31
CA LYS A 92 8.64 -21.72 -4.73
C LYS A 92 8.21 -21.96 -3.27
N VAL A 93 7.31 -22.93 -3.08
CA VAL A 93 7.08 -23.58 -1.79
C VAL A 93 8.28 -24.44 -1.45
#